data_AF-A0A959QMA4-F1
#
_entry.id   AF-A0A959QMA4-F1
#
_cell.length_a   1.000
_cell.length_b   1.000
_cell.length_c   1.000
_cell.angle_alpha   90.00
_cell.angle_beta   90.00
_cell.angle_gamma   90.00
#
_symmetry.space_group_name_H-M   'P 1'
#
loop_
_entity.id
_entity.type
_entity.pdbx_description
1 polymer ?
#
loop_
_entity_poly.entity_id
_entity_poly.type
_entity_poly.pdbx_seq_one_letter_code
_entity_poly.pdbx_strand_id
1 'polypeptide(L)'
;MRLTIHMCWTACLAIFLVISASCNSSQELLSPQSYRYAKKQGNVRFIEDISISPSASRQIKVIAGDKLKPQPVVSDELLSKYATMIGLVPKAMSNYILYKFIDDWYGVKYSYGGTDKSGIDCSAFVQKLYEEVFCTELVRTSRDQFHSCKMVWDIDNLIEGDLVFFRTRGKRISHVGIYLANNFFVHASSSGVMISNITESYWSKRFAGAGKIPKGDKEKQLL
;
A
#
# COMPACT_ATOMS: atom_id res chain seq x y z
N MET A 1 -79.08 -11.01 16.02
CA MET A 1 -78.73 -11.94 17.12
C MET A 1 -77.27 -11.68 17.46
N ARG A 2 -77.00 -10.80 18.44
CA ARG A 2 -76.56 -11.11 19.83
C ARG A 2 -75.22 -11.88 19.87
N LEU A 3 -74.11 -11.19 20.20
CA LEU A 3 -73.46 -11.08 21.55
C LEU A 3 -72.45 -12.24 21.75
N THR A 4 -71.22 -12.16 22.28
CA THR A 4 -70.46 -11.32 23.25
C THR A 4 -68.97 -11.77 23.16
N ILE A 5 -67.92 -10.93 23.13
CA ILE A 5 -67.19 -10.26 24.23
C ILE A 5 -66.73 -11.19 25.38
N HIS A 6 -65.41 -11.28 25.60
CA HIS A 6 -64.68 -11.08 26.89
C HIS A 6 -63.16 -11.29 26.66
N MET A 7 -62.32 -10.25 26.82
CA MET A 7 -61.56 -9.85 28.04
C MET A 7 -60.42 -10.85 28.37
N CYS A 8 -59.21 -10.51 28.81
CA CYS A 8 -58.64 -9.39 29.58
C CYS A 8 -57.10 -9.54 29.45
N TRP A 9 -56.25 -8.53 29.17
CA TRP A 9 -55.72 -7.51 30.10
C TRP A 9 -55.10 -8.04 31.40
N THR A 10 -53.76 -8.12 31.43
CA THR A 10 -52.80 -7.74 32.51
C THR A 10 -51.40 -7.79 31.86
N ALA A 11 -50.58 -6.74 31.67
CA ALA A 11 -50.14 -5.60 32.48
C ALA A 11 -49.30 -6.00 33.71
N CYS A 12 -48.19 -5.27 33.90
CA CYS A 12 -47.23 -5.23 35.03
C CYS A 12 -46.03 -6.19 34.95
N LEU A 13 -44.79 -5.81 35.29
CA LEU A 13 -44.22 -4.57 35.80
C LEU A 13 -42.68 -4.64 35.65
N ALA A 14 -42.05 -3.48 35.62
CA ALA A 14 -40.62 -3.24 35.51
C ALA A 14 -39.77 -3.87 36.62
N ILE A 15 -38.53 -4.25 36.31
CA ILE A 15 -37.41 -4.13 37.25
C ILE A 15 -36.21 -3.53 36.51
N PHE A 16 -36.04 -2.22 36.71
CA PHE A 16 -34.76 -1.55 36.67
C PHE A 16 -33.87 -2.16 37.77
N LEU A 17 -32.66 -2.58 37.42
CA LEU A 17 -31.61 -2.81 38.40
C LEU A 17 -30.31 -2.19 37.90
N VAL A 18 -30.01 -1.03 38.48
CA VAL A 18 -28.76 -0.26 38.35
C VAL A 18 -27.87 -0.63 39.53
N ILE A 19 -26.75 -1.32 39.29
CA ILE A 19 -25.56 -1.44 40.16
C ILE A 19 -24.42 -1.89 39.22
N SER A 20 -23.21 -1.36 39.12
CA SER A 20 -22.46 -0.23 39.68
C SER A 20 -21.25 0.00 38.76
N ALA A 21 -20.71 1.22 38.77
CA ALA A 21 -19.42 1.51 38.17
C ALA A 21 -18.27 0.83 38.95
N SER A 22 -17.32 0.22 38.24
CA SER A 22 -15.90 0.27 38.61
C SER A 22 -15.02 0.06 37.39
N CYS A 23 -14.13 1.03 37.22
CA CYS A 23 -13.08 1.11 36.23
C CYS A 23 -11.96 0.13 36.59
N ASN A 24 -11.48 -0.71 35.67
CA ASN A 24 -10.07 -0.72 35.26
C ASN A 24 -9.76 -1.72 34.13
N SER A 25 -9.08 -1.19 33.12
CA SER A 25 -7.91 -1.76 32.43
C SER A 25 -7.97 -3.21 31.92
N SER A 26 -8.01 -3.38 30.58
CA SER A 26 -6.85 -3.86 29.81
C SER A 26 -7.19 -3.88 28.32
N GLN A 27 -6.29 -3.28 27.54
CA GLN A 27 -6.28 -3.37 26.08
C GLN A 27 -6.00 -4.82 25.68
N GLU A 28 -6.95 -5.50 25.03
CA GLU A 28 -6.60 -6.63 24.17
C GLU A 28 -6.04 -6.08 22.86
N LEU A 29 -4.71 -5.94 22.84
CA LEU A 29 -3.94 -5.79 21.61
C LEU A 29 -4.14 -7.05 20.77
N LEU A 30 -4.92 -6.93 19.70
CA LEU A 30 -4.96 -7.93 18.64
C LEU A 30 -3.55 -8.14 18.11
N SER A 31 -3.04 -9.34 18.36
CA SER A 31 -1.74 -9.86 17.93
C SER A 31 -1.51 -9.66 16.43
N PRO A 32 -0.30 -9.29 15.98
CA PRO A 32 0.03 -9.32 14.57
C PRO A 32 -0.01 -10.76 14.05
N GLN A 33 -0.99 -11.08 13.21
CA GLN A 33 -0.95 -12.30 12.41
C GLN A 33 0.21 -12.20 11.40
N SER A 34 1.19 -13.07 11.64
CA SER A 34 2.38 -13.41 10.87
C SER A 34 2.40 -13.00 9.38
N TYR A 35 3.28 -12.05 9.05
CA TYR A 35 3.87 -11.93 7.72
C TYR A 35 4.79 -13.14 7.47
N ARG A 36 4.42 -14.04 6.56
CA ARG A 36 5.28 -15.17 6.16
C ARG A 36 6.29 -14.72 5.09
N TYR A 37 7.48 -14.30 5.53
CA TYR A 37 8.68 -14.39 4.69
C TYR A 37 9.27 -15.80 4.82
N ALA A 38 9.46 -16.48 3.69
CA ALA A 38 10.08 -17.81 3.65
C ALA A 38 11.56 -17.73 4.10
N LYS A 39 11.86 -18.28 5.28
CA LYS A 39 13.21 -18.38 5.85
C LYS A 39 13.96 -19.54 5.21
N LYS A 40 14.94 -19.26 4.35
CA LYS A 40 15.94 -20.25 3.91
C LYS A 40 16.88 -20.52 5.08
N GLN A 41 16.86 -21.75 5.61
CA GLN A 41 17.72 -22.14 6.74
C GLN A 41 19.15 -22.38 6.26
N GLY A 42 20.07 -21.49 6.65
CA GLY A 42 21.51 -21.71 6.60
C GLY A 42 22.03 -21.79 8.04
N ASN A 43 22.68 -22.90 8.38
CA ASN A 43 23.16 -23.24 9.71
C ASN A 43 24.32 -22.32 10.12
N VAL A 44 24.18 -21.55 11.20
CA VAL A 44 25.29 -20.76 11.76
C VAL A 44 25.71 -21.44 13.07
N ARG A 45 26.93 -22.00 13.10
CA ARG A 45 27.55 -22.49 14.34
C ARG A 45 28.44 -21.38 14.90
N PHE A 46 28.24 -21.05 16.16
CA PHE A 46 29.14 -20.18 16.92
C PHE A 46 30.44 -20.95 17.18
N ILE A 47 31.58 -20.36 16.81
CA ILE A 47 32.90 -20.83 17.23
C ILE A 47 33.20 -20.07 18.51
N GLU A 48 32.97 -20.73 19.64
CA GLU A 48 33.51 -20.29 20.92
C GLU A 48 34.94 -20.84 21.01
N ASP A 49 35.86 -19.99 21.48
CA ASP A 49 37.28 -20.25 21.74
C ASP A 49 38.26 -20.20 20.55
N ILE A 50 38.72 -18.98 20.24
CA ILE A 50 40.07 -18.77 19.69
C ILE A 50 40.83 -17.84 20.63
N SER A 51 41.69 -18.44 21.45
CA SER A 51 42.74 -17.73 22.18
C SER A 51 43.86 -17.38 21.19
N ILE A 52 44.11 -16.08 20.99
CA ILE A 52 45.19 -15.63 20.11
C ILE A 52 46.43 -15.39 20.98
N SER A 53 47.39 -16.31 20.91
CA SER A 53 48.78 -16.07 21.34
C SER A 53 49.51 -15.29 20.24
N PRO A 54 50.25 -14.21 20.54
CA PRO A 54 50.85 -13.38 19.52
C PRO A 54 52.22 -13.93 19.11
N SER A 55 52.30 -14.64 17.99
CA SER A 55 53.58 -14.77 17.28
C SER A 55 53.42 -15.12 15.81
N ALA A 56 54.27 -14.48 15.00
CA ALA A 56 54.59 -14.72 13.60
C ALA A 56 53.59 -14.20 12.53
N SER A 57 53.92 -12.99 12.07
CA SER A 57 53.53 -12.31 10.84
C SER A 57 53.41 -13.20 9.59
N ARG A 58 52.23 -13.20 8.97
CA ARG A 58 52.07 -13.31 7.50
C ARG A 58 51.45 -12.01 7.00
N GLN A 59 52.20 -11.27 6.18
CA GLN A 59 51.69 -10.09 5.49
C GLN A 59 50.53 -10.48 4.58
N ILE A 60 49.30 -10.17 5.00
CA ILE A 60 48.16 -10.08 4.09
C ILE A 60 48.10 -8.63 3.61
N LYS A 61 48.43 -8.43 2.33
CA LYS A 61 48.26 -7.14 1.65
C LYS A 61 46.76 -6.88 1.48
N VAL A 62 46.16 -6.15 2.42
CA VAL A 62 44.79 -5.65 2.27
C VAL A 62 44.85 -4.50 1.25
N ILE A 63 44.39 -4.77 0.02
CA ILE A 63 44.06 -3.71 -0.92
C ILE A 63 42.77 -3.08 -0.39
N ALA A 64 42.90 -1.92 0.25
CA ALA A 64 41.79 -1.11 0.70
C ALA A 64 41.09 -0.48 -0.52
N GLY A 65 40.00 -1.09 -0.96
CA GLY A 65 39.02 -0.57 -1.92
C GLY A 65 37.91 -1.62 -2.03
N ASP A 66 36.65 -1.39 -1.70
CA ASP A 66 35.87 -0.16 -1.68
C ASP A 66 35.20 0.08 -0.33
N LYS A 67 35.22 1.33 0.12
CA LYS A 67 34.23 1.80 1.08
C LYS A 67 32.86 1.66 0.42
N LEU A 68 31.96 0.85 0.99
CA LEU A 68 30.52 1.00 0.75
C LEU A 68 30.20 2.47 0.98
N LYS A 69 29.88 3.20 -0.10
CA LYS A 69 29.49 4.61 -0.02
C LYS A 69 28.31 4.71 0.96
N PRO A 70 28.32 5.63 1.92
CA PRO A 70 27.13 5.91 2.72
C PRO A 70 25.97 6.17 1.77
N GLN A 71 24.91 5.38 1.87
CA GLN A 71 23.67 5.66 1.15
C GLN A 71 23.21 7.06 1.57
N PRO A 72 22.73 7.91 0.63
CA PRO A 72 22.40 9.28 0.93
C PRO A 72 21.29 9.32 2.01
N VAL A 73 21.52 10.02 3.11
CA VAL A 73 20.57 10.22 4.22
C VAL A 73 19.16 10.63 3.74
N VAL A 74 19.09 11.29 2.58
CA VAL A 74 17.86 11.70 1.89
C VAL A 74 16.95 10.53 1.49
N SER A 75 17.51 9.35 1.14
CA SER A 75 16.68 8.19 0.80
C SER A 75 15.92 7.64 2.00
N ASP A 76 16.57 7.64 3.17
CA ASP A 76 16.00 7.08 4.39
C ASP A 76 14.89 7.96 4.94
N GLU A 77 15.02 9.29 4.86
CA GLU A 77 13.97 10.21 5.30
C GLU A 77 12.72 10.11 4.43
N LEU A 78 12.89 10.12 3.10
CA LEU A 78 11.78 10.01 2.15
C LEU A 78 11.01 8.70 2.33
N LEU A 79 11.73 7.58 2.38
CA LEU A 79 11.11 6.27 2.58
C LEU A 79 10.46 6.18 3.96
N SER A 80 11.06 6.78 5.00
CA SER A 80 10.46 6.81 6.34
C SER A 80 9.16 7.61 6.38
N LYS A 81 9.10 8.76 5.70
CA LYS A 81 7.88 9.58 5.55
C LYS A 81 6.74 8.75 4.96
N TYR A 82 6.97 8.10 3.82
CA TYR A 82 5.92 7.35 3.14
C TYR A 82 5.58 6.03 3.84
N ALA A 83 6.56 5.34 4.41
CA ALA A 83 6.32 4.12 5.17
C ALA A 83 5.36 4.39 6.34
N THR A 84 5.60 5.46 7.09
CA THR A 84 4.71 5.90 8.18
C THR A 84 3.30 6.21 7.66
N MET A 85 3.20 6.91 6.53
CA MET A 85 1.92 7.28 5.92
C MET A 85 1.08 6.08 5.52
N ILE A 86 1.70 5.01 5.00
CA ILE A 86 1.00 3.82 4.50
C ILE A 86 1.04 2.63 5.48
N GLY A 87 1.46 2.86 6.72
CA GLY A 87 1.47 1.83 7.77
C GLY A 87 2.51 0.72 7.56
N LEU A 88 3.63 1.03 6.92
CA LEU A 88 4.78 0.14 6.78
C LEU A 88 5.91 0.54 7.73
N VAL A 89 6.77 -0.43 8.04
CA VAL A 89 8.06 -0.15 8.69
C VAL A 89 9.03 0.35 7.61
N PRO A 90 9.80 1.44 7.82
CA PRO A 90 10.68 2.02 6.80
C PRO A 90 11.62 1.02 6.13
N LYS A 91 12.17 0.09 6.92
CA LYS A 91 13.04 -0.99 6.43
C LYS A 91 12.37 -1.93 5.41
N ALA A 92 11.05 -1.97 5.35
CA ALA A 92 10.29 -2.79 4.40
C ALA A 92 10.08 -2.09 3.05
N MET A 93 10.31 -0.77 2.95
CA MET A 93 10.22 -0.05 1.68
C MET A 93 11.57 -0.03 0.98
N SER A 94 11.57 -0.38 -0.31
CA SER A 94 12.80 -0.42 -1.12
C SER A 94 12.68 0.34 -2.45
N ASN A 95 11.45 0.67 -2.88
CA ASN A 95 11.22 1.32 -4.16
C ASN A 95 11.38 2.84 -4.10
N TYR A 96 12.62 3.30 -3.86
CA TYR A 96 12.93 4.72 -3.76
C TYR A 96 12.45 5.54 -4.96
N ILE A 97 12.58 5.02 -6.18
CA ILE A 97 12.21 5.71 -7.42
C ILE A 97 10.70 6.02 -7.45
N LEU A 98 9.86 5.04 -7.06
CA LEU A 98 8.41 5.24 -6.96
C LEU A 98 8.06 6.35 -5.98
N TYR A 99 8.55 6.27 -4.74
CA TYR A 99 8.19 7.24 -3.71
C TYR A 99 8.79 8.62 -3.99
N LYS A 100 9.94 8.71 -4.65
CA LYS A 100 10.50 9.98 -5.13
C LYS A 100 9.63 10.63 -6.19
N PHE A 101 9.15 9.84 -7.16
CA PHE A 101 8.19 10.32 -8.16
C PHE A 101 6.90 10.80 -7.47
N ILE A 102 6.35 10.02 -6.53
CA ILE A 102 5.14 10.39 -5.80
C ILE A 102 5.34 11.72 -5.06
N ASP A 103 6.48 11.91 -4.40
CA ASP A 103 6.82 13.14 -3.68
C ASP A 103 6.88 14.36 -4.61
N ASP A 104 7.56 14.21 -5.76
CA ASP A 104 7.67 15.28 -6.75
C ASP A 104 6.33 15.71 -7.33
N TRP A 105 5.38 14.78 -7.44
CA TRP A 105 4.04 15.03 -7.98
C TRP A 105 3.00 15.34 -6.91
N TYR A 106 3.31 15.15 -5.63
CA TYR A 106 2.36 15.29 -4.55
C TYR A 106 1.74 16.70 -4.54
N GLY A 107 0.41 16.78 -4.45
CA GLY A 107 -0.33 18.04 -4.44
C GLY A 107 -0.50 18.73 -5.79
N VAL A 108 0.09 18.23 -6.90
CA VAL A 108 -0.19 18.78 -8.24
C VAL A 108 -1.69 18.74 -8.49
N LYS A 109 -2.26 19.89 -8.88
CA LYS A 109 -3.71 20.06 -9.01
C LYS A 109 -4.28 19.17 -10.11
N TYR A 110 -5.53 18.76 -9.93
CA TYR A 110 -6.23 18.03 -10.97
C TYR A 110 -6.69 18.95 -12.09
N SER A 111 -6.43 18.51 -13.32
CA SER A 111 -6.98 19.12 -14.53
C SER A 111 -7.46 18.02 -15.46
N TYR A 112 -8.73 18.05 -15.87
CA TYR A 112 -9.29 17.03 -16.76
C TYR A 112 -8.60 17.07 -18.11
N GLY A 113 -8.01 15.95 -18.55
CA GLY A 113 -7.19 15.90 -19.77
C GLY A 113 -5.76 16.40 -19.58
N GLY A 114 -5.43 17.01 -18.44
CA GLY A 114 -4.11 17.54 -18.12
C GLY A 114 -3.05 16.45 -18.03
N THR A 115 -1.80 16.80 -18.35
CA THR A 115 -0.69 15.86 -18.49
C THR A 115 0.62 16.34 -17.87
N ASP A 116 0.62 17.46 -17.12
CA ASP A 116 1.86 18.07 -16.61
C ASP A 116 1.68 18.66 -15.19
N LYS A 117 2.71 19.37 -14.71
CA LYS A 117 2.74 19.97 -13.37
C LYS A 117 1.80 21.17 -13.19
N SER A 118 1.28 21.77 -14.26
CA SER A 118 0.24 22.82 -14.19
C SER A 118 -1.13 22.22 -13.88
N GLY A 119 -1.34 20.95 -14.25
CA GLY A 119 -2.45 20.14 -13.81
C GLY A 119 -2.50 18.80 -14.55
N ILE A 120 -2.93 17.75 -13.84
CA ILE A 120 -2.91 16.38 -14.36
C ILE A 120 -4.19 15.60 -14.02
N ASP A 121 -4.65 14.75 -14.92
CA ASP A 121 -5.74 13.82 -14.61
C ASP A 121 -5.24 12.46 -14.08
N CYS A 122 -6.17 11.68 -13.52
CA CYS A 122 -5.87 10.38 -12.92
C CYS A 122 -5.13 9.42 -13.86
N SER A 123 -5.57 9.30 -15.10
CA SER A 123 -4.99 8.38 -16.08
C SER A 123 -3.66 8.85 -16.66
N ALA A 124 -3.48 10.16 -16.86
CA ALA A 124 -2.21 10.75 -17.28
C ALA A 124 -1.17 10.66 -16.17
N PHE A 125 -1.57 10.84 -14.90
CA PHE A 125 -0.68 10.66 -13.76
C PHE A 125 -0.18 9.20 -13.68
N VAL A 126 -1.09 8.24 -13.81
CA VAL A 126 -0.73 6.81 -13.83
C VAL A 126 0.18 6.48 -15.02
N GLN A 127 -0.10 7.04 -16.21
CA GLN A 127 0.73 6.87 -17.41
C GLN A 127 2.16 7.37 -17.16
N LYS A 128 2.33 8.59 -16.64
CA LYS A 128 3.65 9.17 -16.35
C LYS A 128 4.42 8.39 -15.30
N LEU A 129 3.75 7.99 -14.22
CA LEU A 129 4.39 7.18 -13.18
C LEU A 129 4.88 5.85 -13.76
N TYR A 130 4.07 5.18 -14.57
CA TYR A 130 4.46 3.93 -15.20
C TYR A 130 5.60 4.08 -16.22
N GLU A 131 5.59 5.16 -16.98
CA GLU A 131 6.66 5.49 -17.93
C GLU A 131 7.99 5.72 -17.19
N GLU A 132 8.01 6.58 -16.16
CA GLU A 132 9.23 7.00 -15.49
C GLU A 132 9.76 5.99 -14.46
N VAL A 133 8.88 5.26 -13.77
CA VAL A 133 9.26 4.34 -12.68
C VAL A 133 9.37 2.89 -13.18
N PHE A 134 8.44 2.47 -14.05
CA PHE A 134 8.34 1.08 -14.51
C PHE A 134 8.73 0.90 -15.98
N CYS A 135 9.23 1.95 -16.65
CA CYS A 135 9.66 1.92 -18.05
C CYS A 135 8.59 1.33 -18.99
N THR A 136 7.31 1.58 -18.70
CA THR A 136 6.19 0.97 -19.40
C THR A 136 5.18 2.03 -19.83
N GLU A 137 4.91 2.10 -21.14
CA GLU A 137 3.91 3.02 -21.68
C GLU A 137 2.50 2.46 -21.48
N LEU A 138 1.60 3.30 -20.94
CA LEU A 138 0.19 2.97 -20.77
C LEU A 138 -0.67 3.73 -21.76
N VAL A 139 -1.81 3.13 -22.13
CA VAL A 139 -2.86 3.82 -22.89
C VAL A 139 -3.45 4.99 -22.11
N ARG A 140 -3.98 6.00 -22.82
CA ARG A 140 -4.28 7.32 -22.24
C ARG A 140 -5.43 7.36 -21.25
N THR A 141 -6.46 6.53 -21.40
CA THR A 141 -7.69 6.63 -20.60
C THR A 141 -7.76 5.56 -19.53
N SER A 142 -8.35 5.89 -18.37
CA SER A 142 -8.52 4.92 -17.26
C SER A 142 -9.34 3.69 -17.67
N ARG A 143 -10.26 3.84 -18.63
CA ARG A 143 -11.03 2.72 -19.18
C ARG A 143 -10.16 1.80 -20.02
N ASP A 144 -9.33 2.34 -20.88
CA ASP A 144 -8.48 1.52 -21.74
C ASP A 144 -7.37 0.86 -20.90
N GLN A 145 -6.85 1.57 -19.90
CA GLN A 145 -5.91 1.02 -18.91
C GLN A 145 -6.53 -0.19 -18.20
N PHE A 146 -7.79 -0.08 -17.76
CA PHE A 146 -8.52 -1.20 -17.16
C PHE A 146 -8.60 -2.42 -18.07
N HIS A 147 -8.91 -2.23 -19.35
CA HIS A 147 -8.98 -3.34 -20.31
C HIS A 147 -7.60 -3.90 -20.71
N SER A 148 -6.52 -3.14 -20.52
CA SER A 148 -5.15 -3.60 -20.79
C SER A 148 -4.54 -4.45 -19.67
N CYS A 149 -5.14 -4.41 -18.46
CA CYS A 149 -4.62 -5.14 -17.31
C CYS A 149 -5.02 -6.62 -17.31
N LYS A 150 -4.15 -7.46 -16.72
CA LYS A 150 -4.53 -8.77 -16.19
C LYS A 150 -5.18 -8.57 -14.82
N MET A 151 -6.47 -8.87 -14.71
CA MET A 151 -7.25 -8.64 -13.48
C MET A 151 -6.72 -9.43 -12.28
N VAL A 152 -6.69 -8.75 -11.13
CA VAL A 152 -6.45 -9.33 -9.81
C VAL A 152 -7.77 -9.26 -9.05
N TRP A 153 -8.38 -10.43 -8.79
CA TRP A 153 -9.75 -10.53 -8.27
C TRP A 153 -9.83 -10.40 -6.75
N ASP A 154 -8.76 -10.76 -6.07
CA ASP A 154 -8.65 -10.73 -4.62
C ASP A 154 -7.71 -9.60 -4.22
N ILE A 155 -8.23 -8.67 -3.42
CA ILE A 155 -7.53 -7.45 -3.00
C ILE A 155 -6.28 -7.78 -2.17
N ASP A 156 -6.29 -8.91 -1.46
CA ASP A 156 -5.16 -9.35 -0.63
C ASP A 156 -3.96 -9.80 -1.48
N ASN A 157 -4.17 -10.05 -2.78
CA ASN A 157 -3.12 -10.38 -3.73
C ASN A 157 -2.54 -9.15 -4.46
N LEU A 158 -3.00 -7.94 -4.13
CA LEU A 158 -2.44 -6.73 -4.72
C LEU A 158 -1.02 -6.47 -4.21
N ILE A 159 -0.15 -6.10 -5.15
CA ILE A 159 1.23 -5.72 -4.87
C ILE A 159 1.51 -4.31 -5.37
N GLU A 160 2.56 -3.69 -4.83
CA GLU A 160 3.02 -2.36 -5.23
C GLU A 160 3.12 -2.27 -6.76
N GLY A 161 2.52 -1.22 -7.32
CA GLY A 161 2.46 -0.98 -8.75
C GLY A 161 1.15 -1.43 -9.42
N ASP A 162 0.37 -2.35 -8.86
CA ASP A 162 -0.90 -2.76 -9.48
C ASP A 162 -1.88 -1.59 -9.64
N LEU A 163 -2.63 -1.54 -10.73
CA LEU A 163 -3.61 -0.47 -10.95
C LEU A 163 -4.90 -0.80 -10.20
N VAL A 164 -5.47 0.20 -9.56
CA VAL A 164 -6.77 0.14 -8.88
C VAL A 164 -7.75 1.08 -9.58
N PHE A 165 -8.97 0.61 -9.83
CA PHE A 165 -9.93 1.30 -10.67
C PHE A 165 -11.23 1.58 -9.94
N PHE A 166 -11.85 2.71 -10.27
CA PHE A 166 -13.05 3.17 -9.57
C PHE A 166 -14.11 3.77 -10.52
N ARG A 167 -15.35 3.69 -10.06
CA ARG A 167 -16.56 4.27 -10.66
C ARG A 167 -16.96 5.54 -9.90
N THR A 168 -16.19 6.61 -10.10
CA THR A 168 -16.44 7.94 -9.48
C THR A 168 -17.48 8.77 -10.24
N ARG A 169 -17.74 8.45 -11.52
CA ARG A 169 -18.69 9.14 -12.41
C ARG A 169 -19.62 8.13 -13.07
N GLY A 170 -20.68 7.73 -12.35
CA GLY A 170 -21.69 6.80 -12.85
C GLY A 170 -21.23 5.34 -12.84
N LYS A 171 -21.66 4.55 -13.83
CA LYS A 171 -21.46 3.08 -13.85
C LYS A 171 -20.17 2.62 -14.53
N ARG A 172 -19.49 3.51 -15.26
CA ARG A 172 -18.29 3.17 -16.07
C ARG A 172 -17.02 3.43 -15.26
N ILE A 173 -15.93 2.74 -15.62
CA ILE A 173 -14.59 3.10 -15.13
C ILE A 173 -14.34 4.57 -15.47
N SER A 174 -14.03 5.35 -14.45
CA SER A 174 -13.86 6.81 -14.57
C SER A 174 -12.68 7.34 -13.78
N HIS A 175 -11.99 6.49 -13.02
CA HIS A 175 -10.86 6.86 -12.18
C HIS A 175 -9.91 5.68 -12.00
N VAL A 176 -8.63 5.99 -11.83
CA VAL A 176 -7.55 5.02 -11.68
C VAL A 176 -6.51 5.56 -10.70
N GLY A 177 -5.83 4.65 -10.00
CA GLY A 177 -4.66 4.93 -9.18
C GLY A 177 -3.72 3.72 -9.18
N ILE A 178 -2.60 3.86 -8.48
CA ILE A 178 -1.57 2.83 -8.34
C ILE A 178 -1.51 2.38 -6.90
N TYR A 179 -1.69 1.08 -6.68
CA TYR A 179 -1.60 0.43 -5.38
C TYR A 179 -0.16 0.51 -4.85
N LEU A 180 -0.04 0.82 -3.55
CA LEU A 180 1.22 0.90 -2.83
C LEU A 180 1.35 -0.31 -1.90
N ALA A 181 0.64 -0.27 -0.78
CA ALA A 181 0.59 -1.32 0.24
C ALA A 181 -0.59 -1.05 1.19
N ASN A 182 -1.02 -2.06 1.95
CA ASN A 182 -2.03 -1.90 3.02
C ASN A 182 -3.30 -1.17 2.56
N ASN A 183 -3.80 -1.47 1.35
CA ASN A 183 -4.94 -0.79 0.73
C ASN A 183 -4.71 0.69 0.39
N PHE A 184 -3.52 1.23 0.59
CA PHE A 184 -3.17 2.58 0.12
C PHE A 184 -2.84 2.57 -1.36
N PHE A 185 -3.24 3.65 -2.02
CA PHE A 185 -2.98 3.88 -3.42
C PHE A 185 -2.75 5.37 -3.68
N VAL A 186 -1.91 5.68 -4.67
CA VAL A 186 -1.65 7.04 -5.12
C VAL A 186 -2.45 7.35 -6.38
N HIS A 187 -2.99 8.56 -6.49
CA HIS A 187 -3.78 8.99 -7.64
C HIS A 187 -3.88 10.53 -7.72
N ALA A 188 -4.25 11.07 -8.89
CA ALA A 188 -4.68 12.46 -9.01
C ALA A 188 -6.18 12.59 -8.67
N SER A 189 -6.51 13.08 -7.49
CA SER A 189 -7.89 13.34 -7.03
C SER A 189 -8.34 14.75 -7.40
N SER A 190 -9.61 15.11 -7.21
CA SER A 190 -10.07 16.50 -7.37
C SER A 190 -9.31 17.51 -6.50
N SER A 191 -8.71 17.06 -5.39
CA SER A 191 -7.89 17.88 -4.49
C SER A 191 -6.40 17.87 -4.85
N GLY A 192 -6.02 17.20 -5.95
CA GLY A 192 -4.65 17.04 -6.41
C GLY A 192 -4.11 15.61 -6.24
N VAL A 193 -2.85 15.41 -6.63
CA VAL A 193 -2.15 14.14 -6.44
C VAL A 193 -1.99 13.85 -4.96
N MET A 194 -2.48 12.70 -4.52
CA MET A 194 -2.49 12.32 -3.12
C MET A 194 -2.52 10.80 -2.94
N ILE A 195 -2.33 10.37 -1.70
CA ILE A 195 -2.52 8.99 -1.27
C ILE A 195 -3.86 8.89 -0.56
N SER A 196 -4.61 7.83 -0.84
CA SER A 196 -5.87 7.49 -0.17
C SER A 196 -5.91 5.99 0.12
N ASN A 197 -6.86 5.55 0.95
CA ASN A 197 -7.05 4.14 1.25
C ASN A 197 -8.33 3.58 0.61
N ILE A 198 -8.24 2.42 -0.06
CA ILE A 198 -9.37 1.75 -0.74
C ILE A 198 -10.51 1.46 0.25
N THR A 199 -10.18 1.19 1.51
CA THR A 199 -11.16 0.83 2.54
C THR A 199 -11.97 2.02 3.06
N GLU A 200 -11.57 3.26 2.75
CA GLU A 200 -12.35 4.45 3.09
C GLU A 200 -13.76 4.36 2.46
N SER A 201 -14.78 4.85 3.18
CA SER A 201 -16.19 4.77 2.75
C SER A 201 -16.45 5.32 1.35
N TYR A 202 -15.70 6.35 0.93
CA TYR A 202 -15.83 6.90 -0.42
C TYR A 202 -15.28 5.95 -1.49
N TRP A 203 -14.09 5.41 -1.29
CA TRP A 203 -13.37 4.59 -2.26
C TRP A 203 -13.90 3.16 -2.32
N SER A 204 -14.18 2.54 -1.18
CA SER A 204 -14.72 1.19 -1.08
C SER A 204 -16.02 1.02 -1.88
N LYS A 205 -16.96 1.97 -1.76
CA LYS A 205 -18.23 1.98 -2.52
C LYS A 205 -18.04 2.15 -4.03
N ARG A 206 -16.89 2.66 -4.46
CA ARG A 206 -16.59 2.99 -5.87
C ARG A 206 -15.58 2.04 -6.49
N PHE A 207 -14.97 1.16 -5.69
CA PHE A 207 -13.98 0.21 -6.16
C PHE A 207 -14.61 -0.70 -7.22
N ALA A 208 -13.97 -0.77 -8.38
CA ALA A 208 -14.47 -1.49 -9.54
C ALA A 208 -13.61 -2.71 -9.89
N GLY A 209 -12.40 -2.79 -9.34
CA GLY A 209 -11.44 -3.87 -9.57
C GLY A 209 -10.02 -3.34 -9.60
N ALA A 210 -9.09 -4.27 -9.73
CA ALA A 210 -7.67 -3.99 -9.81
C ALA A 210 -6.99 -4.94 -10.80
N GLY A 211 -5.84 -4.56 -11.32
CA GLY A 211 -5.16 -5.37 -12.32
C GLY A 211 -3.70 -5.01 -12.49
N LYS A 212 -2.93 -6.02 -12.89
CA LYS A 212 -1.50 -5.93 -13.18
C LYS A 212 -1.29 -5.63 -14.66
N ILE A 213 -0.40 -4.69 -14.96
CA ILE A 213 0.04 -4.48 -16.34
C ILE A 213 0.89 -5.68 -16.77
N PRO A 214 0.51 -6.39 -17.86
CA PRO A 214 1.33 -7.47 -18.38
C PRO A 214 2.70 -6.92 -18.79
N LYS A 215 3.78 -7.57 -18.33
CA LYS A 215 5.13 -7.24 -18.78
C LYS A 215 5.22 -7.51 -20.28
N GLY A 216 5.59 -6.50 -21.07
CA GLY A 216 5.92 -6.71 -22.47
C GLY A 216 7.15 -7.61 -22.61
N ASP A 217 7.24 -8.38 -23.70
CA ASP A 217 8.27 -9.42 -23.92
C ASP A 217 9.73 -8.93 -23.91
N LYS A 218 9.99 -7.62 -23.76
CA LYS A 218 11.34 -7.05 -23.74
C LYS A 218 12.19 -7.49 -22.54
N GLU A 219 11.58 -7.96 -21.45
CA GLU A 219 12.32 -8.45 -20.27
C GLU A 219 12.76 -9.93 -20.40
N LYS A 220 12.23 -10.69 -21.37
CA LYS A 220 12.67 -12.08 -21.63
C LYS A 220 13.99 -12.18 -22.39
N GLN A 221 14.53 -11.08 -22.91
CA GLN A 221 15.82 -11.05 -23.62
C GLN A 221 17.02 -10.69 -22.72
N LEU A 222 16.78 -10.40 -21.45
CA LEU A 222 17.83 -10.00 -20.48
C LEU A 222 17.96 -10.97 -19.28
N LEU A 223 17.33 -12.14 -19.36
CA LEU A 223 17.52 -13.30 -18.46
C LEU A 223 17.80 -14.55 -19.29
#